data_AF-A0A7W0P5C8-F1
#
_entry.id   AF-A0A7W0P5C8-F1
#
_cell.length_a   1.000
_cell.length_b   1.000
_cell.length_c   1.000
_cell.angle_alpha   90.00
_cell.angle_beta   90.00
_cell.angle_gamma   90.00
#
_symmetry.space_group_name_H-M   'P 1'
#
loop_
_entity.id
_entity.type
_entity.pdbx_description
1 polymer ?
#
loop_
_entity_poly.entity_id
_entity_poly.type
_entity_poly.pdbx_seq_one_letter_code
_entity_poly.pdbx_strand_id
1 'polypeptide(L)'
;MAAKADFTSEEWETMQKGVTGAGMLVSVSDRSFFDTFKEAGSLAKHLVAARKDSNSQLVRELAETRGSGFGLTSSPGEIESETVEALRSSVATLETKASDEVEAYRAFVTGLAQSVANAAGGGDTAESGALDKIRAALGGAEPAA
;
A
#
# COMPACT_ATOMS: atom_id res chain seq x y z
N MET A 1 9.32 -17.70 3.03
CA MET A 1 8.28 -17.15 2.14
C MET A 1 6.93 -17.58 2.67
N ALA A 2 6.18 -16.64 3.21
CA ALA A 2 4.81 -16.86 3.64
C ALA A 2 3.89 -16.75 2.42
N ALA A 3 2.73 -17.39 2.51
CA ALA A 3 1.68 -17.35 1.50
C ALA A 3 0.37 -16.93 2.14
N LYS A 4 -0.66 -16.66 1.34
CA LYS A 4 -1.99 -16.36 1.87
C LYS A 4 -2.50 -17.41 2.86
N ALA A 5 -2.11 -18.67 2.67
CA ALA A 5 -2.49 -19.80 3.54
C ALA A 5 -1.94 -19.71 4.98
N ASP A 6 -0.89 -18.93 5.22
CA ASP A 6 -0.31 -18.72 6.57
C ASP A 6 -1.08 -17.67 7.38
N PHE A 7 -1.98 -16.93 6.74
CA PHE A 7 -2.78 -15.86 7.32
C PHE A 7 -4.27 -16.22 7.33
N THR A 8 -5.00 -15.64 8.27
CA THR A 8 -6.46 -15.68 8.28
C THR A 8 -7.03 -14.74 7.22
N SER A 9 -8.31 -14.92 6.89
CA SER A 9 -9.00 -14.02 5.96
C SER A 9 -8.93 -12.56 6.42
N GLU A 10 -9.14 -12.31 7.72
CA GLU A 10 -9.11 -10.97 8.32
C GLU A 10 -7.71 -10.32 8.24
N GLU A 11 -6.66 -11.10 8.53
CA GLU A 11 -5.27 -10.64 8.39
C GLU A 11 -4.98 -10.32 6.91
N TRP A 12 -5.37 -11.20 5.99
CA TRP A 12 -5.18 -11.00 4.56
C TRP A 12 -5.91 -9.76 4.02
N GLU A 13 -7.16 -9.55 4.45
CA GLU A 13 -7.94 -8.37 4.09
C GLU A 13 -7.29 -7.09 4.62
N THR A 14 -6.74 -7.12 5.85
CA THR A 14 -6.00 -5.99 6.42
C THR A 14 -4.75 -5.67 5.59
N MET A 15 -3.99 -6.68 5.20
CA MET A 15 -2.79 -6.52 4.36
C MET A 15 -3.11 -5.94 3.00
N GLN A 16 -4.18 -6.43 2.38
CA GLN A 16 -4.68 -5.94 1.11
C GLN A 16 -5.20 -4.50 1.21
N LYS A 17 -5.90 -4.17 2.29
CA LYS A 17 -6.38 -2.81 2.58
C LYS A 17 -5.21 -1.86 2.75
N GLY A 18 -4.16 -2.26 3.47
CA GLY A 18 -2.93 -1.46 3.61
C GLY A 18 -2.24 -1.19 2.28
N VAL A 19 -2.02 -2.23 1.46
CA VAL A 19 -1.39 -2.11 0.12
C VAL A 19 -2.20 -1.19 -0.78
N THR A 20 -3.50 -1.45 -0.92
CA THR A 20 -4.34 -0.73 -1.88
C THR A 20 -4.65 0.68 -1.39
N GLY A 21 -4.80 0.82 -0.08
CA GLY A 21 -4.89 2.09 0.63
C GLY A 21 -3.66 2.96 0.43
N ALA A 22 -2.45 2.42 0.45
CA ALA A 22 -1.22 3.18 0.22
C ALA A 22 -1.19 3.80 -1.19
N GLY A 23 -1.53 3.02 -2.23
CA GLY A 23 -1.66 3.53 -3.59
C GLY A 23 -2.77 4.59 -3.72
N MET A 24 -3.90 4.38 -3.03
CA MET A 24 -4.97 5.37 -3.01
C MET A 24 -4.63 6.62 -2.23
N LEU A 25 -3.91 6.53 -1.11
CA LEU A 25 -3.52 7.67 -0.29
C LEU A 25 -2.67 8.66 -1.11
N VAL A 26 -1.69 8.14 -1.85
CA VAL A 26 -0.91 8.95 -2.80
C VAL A 26 -1.83 9.53 -3.88
N SER A 27 -2.75 8.73 -4.41
CA SER A 27 -3.66 9.18 -5.47
C SER A 27 -4.63 10.26 -5.02
N VAL A 28 -5.25 10.15 -3.84
CA VAL A 28 -6.20 11.15 -3.30
C VAL A 28 -5.48 12.43 -2.84
N SER A 29 -4.17 12.35 -2.61
CA SER A 29 -3.35 13.52 -2.28
C SER A 29 -3.20 14.47 -3.48
N ASP A 30 -3.31 13.93 -4.72
CA ASP A 30 -3.44 14.73 -5.93
C ASP A 30 -4.83 14.53 -6.57
N ARG A 31 -5.70 15.53 -6.44
CA ARG A 31 -7.09 15.43 -6.89
C ARG A 31 -7.23 15.22 -8.42
N SER A 32 -6.33 15.79 -9.21
CA SER A 32 -6.35 15.65 -10.68
C SER A 32 -5.96 14.24 -11.11
N PHE A 33 -4.96 13.67 -10.44
CA PHE A 33 -4.55 12.30 -10.65
C PHE A 33 -5.59 11.31 -10.12
N PHE A 34 -6.22 11.55 -8.98
CA PHE A 34 -7.29 10.68 -8.47
C PHE A 34 -8.42 10.46 -9.50
N ASP A 35 -8.83 11.52 -10.21
CA ASP A 35 -9.86 11.43 -11.24
C ASP A 35 -9.41 10.55 -12.42
N THR A 36 -8.14 10.70 -12.82
CA THR A 36 -7.48 9.88 -13.85
C THR A 36 -7.24 8.44 -13.39
N PHE A 37 -6.94 8.25 -12.12
CA PHE A 37 -6.67 6.95 -11.50
C PHE A 37 -7.94 6.13 -11.31
N LYS A 38 -9.10 6.81 -11.21
CA LYS A 38 -10.43 6.21 -11.22
C LYS A 38 -10.74 5.47 -12.52
N GLU A 39 -10.03 5.77 -13.60
CA GLU A 39 -10.02 4.95 -14.81
C GLU A 39 -9.32 3.62 -14.49
N ALA A 40 -10.13 2.61 -14.14
CA ALA A 40 -9.87 1.34 -13.46
C ALA A 40 -8.66 0.45 -13.92
N GLY A 41 -7.83 0.89 -14.87
CA GLY A 41 -6.68 0.14 -15.38
C GLY A 41 -5.32 0.52 -14.79
N SER A 42 -5.18 1.71 -14.18
CA SER A 42 -3.87 2.24 -13.79
C SER A 42 -3.33 1.59 -12.51
N LEU A 43 -4.17 1.40 -11.48
CA LEU A 43 -3.75 0.76 -10.22
C LEU A 43 -3.31 -0.69 -10.44
N ALA A 44 -4.08 -1.46 -11.22
CA ALA A 44 -3.75 -2.85 -11.54
C ALA A 44 -2.42 -2.98 -12.30
N LYS A 45 -2.11 -2.05 -13.21
CA LYS A 45 -0.81 -2.03 -13.91
C LYS A 45 0.35 -1.78 -12.95
N HIS A 46 0.19 -0.86 -12.00
CA HIS A 46 1.24 -0.57 -11.01
C HIS A 46 1.44 -1.72 -10.01
N LEU A 47 0.37 -2.40 -9.59
CA LEU A 47 0.48 -3.65 -8.81
C LEU A 47 1.23 -4.75 -9.58
N VAL A 48 0.92 -4.90 -10.88
CA VAL A 48 1.59 -5.88 -11.75
C VAL A 48 3.04 -5.52 -12.06
N ALA A 49 3.40 -4.23 -12.03
CA ALA A 49 4.79 -3.80 -12.11
C ALA A 49 5.53 -4.07 -10.79
N ALA A 50 4.93 -3.70 -9.65
CA ALA A 50 5.52 -3.86 -8.33
C ALA A 50 5.76 -5.34 -7.94
N ARG A 51 4.90 -6.27 -8.40
CA ARG A 51 5.13 -7.72 -8.19
C ARG A 51 6.30 -8.29 -9.00
N LYS A 52 6.71 -7.64 -10.09
CA LYS A 52 7.72 -8.18 -11.02
C LYS A 52 9.13 -8.19 -10.42
N ASP A 53 9.38 -7.27 -9.49
CA ASP A 53 10.62 -7.17 -8.71
C ASP A 53 10.58 -7.99 -7.40
N SER A 54 9.43 -8.56 -7.04
CA SER A 54 9.23 -9.18 -5.73
C SER A 54 9.44 -10.70 -5.78
N ASN A 55 10.46 -11.19 -5.07
CA ASN A 55 10.72 -12.62 -4.92
C ASN A 55 9.82 -13.30 -3.88
N SER A 56 9.02 -12.53 -3.12
CA SER A 56 8.13 -13.02 -2.06
C SER A 56 6.78 -13.49 -2.62
N GLN A 57 6.36 -14.69 -2.20
CA GLN A 57 5.07 -15.26 -2.60
C GLN A 57 3.89 -14.45 -2.05
N LEU A 58 3.99 -13.98 -0.80
CA LEU A 58 3.01 -13.10 -0.17
C LEU A 58 2.73 -11.86 -1.02
N VAL A 59 3.78 -11.17 -1.45
CA VAL A 59 3.66 -9.96 -2.27
C VAL A 59 2.98 -10.25 -3.60
N ARG A 60 3.31 -11.38 -4.24
CA ARG A 60 2.68 -11.78 -5.50
C ARG A 60 1.19 -12.01 -5.33
N GLU A 61 0.77 -12.69 -4.28
CA GLU A 61 -0.65 -12.95 -4.00
C GLU A 61 -1.41 -11.67 -3.61
N LEU A 62 -0.77 -10.76 -2.85
CA LEU A 62 -1.35 -9.45 -2.55
C LEU A 62 -1.57 -8.63 -3.82
N ALA A 63 -0.60 -8.62 -4.74
CA ALA A 63 -0.70 -7.92 -6.01
C ALA A 63 -1.74 -8.53 -6.96
N GLU A 64 -2.09 -9.81 -6.78
CA GLU A 64 -3.14 -10.49 -7.55
C GLU A 64 -4.54 -10.20 -7.03
N THR A 65 -4.66 -9.80 -5.77
CA THR A 65 -5.98 -9.64 -5.18
C THR A 65 -6.65 -8.37 -5.70
N ARG A 66 -7.92 -8.52 -6.09
CA ARG A 66 -8.76 -7.48 -6.69
C ARG A 66 -9.69 -6.91 -5.62
N GLY A 67 -9.46 -5.67 -5.22
CA GLY A 67 -10.31 -4.99 -4.25
C GLY A 67 -9.53 -3.92 -3.50
N SER A 68 -10.17 -2.79 -3.24
CA SER A 68 -9.57 -1.69 -2.46
C SER A 68 -9.65 -1.92 -0.95
N GLY A 69 -10.65 -2.66 -0.46
CA GLY A 69 -11.02 -2.67 0.96
C GLY A 69 -11.61 -1.33 1.43
N PHE A 70 -11.75 -0.35 0.53
CA PHE A 70 -12.33 0.97 0.75
C PHE A 70 -13.60 1.13 -0.09
N GLY A 71 -14.62 1.75 0.50
CA GLY A 71 -15.87 2.05 -0.19
C GLY A 71 -15.72 3.21 -1.17
N LEU A 72 -16.58 3.24 -2.20
CA LEU A 72 -16.66 4.34 -3.18
C LEU A 72 -16.93 5.72 -2.53
N THR A 73 -17.37 5.74 -1.26
CA THR A 73 -17.73 6.92 -0.48
C THR A 73 -16.71 7.27 0.61
N SER A 74 -15.62 6.51 0.75
CA SER A 74 -14.61 6.78 1.78
C SER A 74 -13.96 8.13 1.54
N SER A 75 -13.90 8.95 2.59
CA SER A 75 -13.29 10.28 2.53
C SER A 75 -11.76 10.20 2.54
N PRO A 76 -11.03 11.18 1.99
CA PRO A 76 -9.57 11.15 1.96
C PRO A 76 -8.93 10.94 3.34
N GLY A 77 -9.46 11.57 4.38
CA GLY A 77 -8.98 11.40 5.76
C GLY A 77 -9.27 10.01 6.35
N GLU A 78 -10.37 9.37 5.94
CA GLU A 78 -10.70 8.00 6.35
C GLU A 78 -9.80 7.00 5.63
N ILE A 79 -9.59 7.19 4.32
CA ILE A 79 -8.63 6.40 3.54
C ILE A 79 -7.24 6.49 4.17
N GLU A 80 -6.79 7.69 4.54
CA GLU A 80 -5.52 7.87 5.23
C GLU A 80 -5.45 7.10 6.55
N SER A 81 -6.37 7.34 7.48
CA SER A 81 -6.34 6.75 8.81
C SER A 81 -6.39 5.23 8.74
N GLU A 82 -7.36 4.68 8.01
CA GLU A 82 -7.52 3.24 7.90
C GLU A 82 -6.38 2.59 7.12
N THR A 83 -5.77 3.28 6.14
CA THR A 83 -4.56 2.79 5.46
C THR A 83 -3.41 2.67 6.45
N VAL A 84 -3.16 3.73 7.25
CA VAL A 84 -2.08 3.74 8.23
C VAL A 84 -2.28 2.65 9.28
N GLU A 85 -3.50 2.50 9.79
CA GLU A 85 -3.84 1.43 10.74
C GLU A 85 -3.67 0.04 10.12
N ALA A 86 -4.16 -0.16 8.88
CA ALA A 86 -4.01 -1.42 8.17
C ALA A 86 -2.54 -1.76 7.91
N LEU A 87 -1.71 -0.80 7.52
CA LEU A 87 -0.27 -1.00 7.30
C LEU A 87 0.44 -1.40 8.60
N ARG A 88 0.16 -0.71 9.72
CA ARG A 88 0.73 -1.03 11.02
C ARG A 88 0.32 -2.43 11.49
N SER A 89 -0.96 -2.75 11.37
CA SER A 89 -1.47 -4.08 11.75
C SER A 89 -0.87 -5.18 10.87
N SER A 90 -0.71 -4.92 9.57
CA SER A 90 -0.06 -5.84 8.62
C SER A 90 1.39 -6.12 8.99
N VAL A 91 2.16 -5.08 9.32
CA VAL A 91 3.55 -5.21 9.76
C VAL A 91 3.61 -5.98 11.08
N ALA A 92 2.76 -5.69 12.06
CA ALA A 92 2.74 -6.42 13.34
C ALA A 92 2.40 -7.92 13.15
N THR A 93 1.45 -8.22 12.27
CA THR A 93 1.10 -9.61 11.91
C THR A 93 2.25 -10.31 11.19
N LEU A 94 2.92 -9.62 10.27
CA LEU A 94 4.11 -10.15 9.62
C LEU A 94 5.25 -10.35 10.61
N GLU A 95 5.51 -9.41 11.52
CA GLU A 95 6.57 -9.55 12.52
C GLU A 95 6.36 -10.77 13.43
N THR A 96 5.12 -11.10 13.78
CA THR A 96 4.80 -12.25 14.63
C THR A 96 4.77 -13.59 13.89
N LYS A 97 4.27 -13.62 12.64
CA LYS A 97 4.11 -14.88 11.88
C LYS A 97 5.22 -15.15 10.86
N ALA A 98 5.75 -14.10 10.24
CA ALA A 98 6.58 -14.14 9.05
C ALA A 98 7.57 -12.96 9.03
N SER A 99 8.44 -12.85 10.03
CA SER A 99 9.33 -11.70 10.19
C SER A 99 10.26 -11.47 8.99
N ASP A 100 10.60 -12.54 8.26
CA ASP A 100 11.36 -12.54 7.00
C ASP A 100 10.62 -11.81 5.85
N GLU A 101 9.28 -11.75 5.89
CA GLU A 101 8.47 -11.13 4.84
C GLU A 101 8.17 -9.64 5.12
N VAL A 102 8.53 -9.14 6.30
CA VAL A 102 8.30 -7.74 6.69
C VAL A 102 9.00 -6.79 5.74
N GLU A 103 10.28 -7.02 5.45
CA GLU A 103 11.04 -6.17 4.51
C GLU A 103 10.46 -6.24 3.09
N ALA A 104 10.08 -7.43 2.62
CA ALA A 104 9.47 -7.60 1.31
C ALA A 104 8.14 -6.85 1.20
N TYR A 105 7.30 -6.90 2.24
CA TYR A 105 6.05 -6.15 2.30
C TYR A 105 6.29 -4.63 2.33
N ARG A 106 7.21 -4.15 3.18
CA ARG A 106 7.56 -2.72 3.25
C ARG A 106 8.06 -2.18 1.90
N ALA A 107 8.96 -2.93 1.26
CA ALA A 107 9.50 -2.59 -0.06
C ALA A 107 8.40 -2.57 -1.13
N PHE A 108 7.48 -3.54 -1.09
CA PHE A 108 6.36 -3.61 -2.02
C PHE A 108 5.38 -2.44 -1.87
N VAL A 109 4.94 -2.14 -0.64
CA VAL A 109 4.03 -1.02 -0.39
C VAL A 109 4.68 0.31 -0.76
N THR A 110 5.94 0.52 -0.34
CA THR A 110 6.68 1.75 -0.66
C THR A 110 6.90 1.88 -2.17
N GLY A 111 7.25 0.78 -2.85
CA GLY A 111 7.43 0.73 -4.30
C GLY A 111 6.15 1.04 -5.06
N LEU A 112 5.01 0.48 -4.62
CA LEU A 112 3.70 0.79 -5.18
C LEU A 112 3.37 2.27 -5.01
N ALA A 113 3.48 2.79 -3.79
CA ALA A 113 3.20 4.20 -3.49
C ALA A 113 4.09 5.14 -4.32
N GLN A 114 5.39 4.83 -4.43
CA GLN A 114 6.33 5.62 -5.24
C GLN A 114 6.01 5.52 -6.74
N SER A 115 5.60 4.36 -7.22
CA SER A 115 5.20 4.16 -8.61
C SER A 115 3.97 4.99 -8.96
N VAL A 116 3.00 5.04 -8.05
CA VAL A 116 1.80 5.87 -8.19
C VAL A 116 2.16 7.35 -8.16
N ALA A 117 3.01 7.80 -7.22
CA ALA A 117 3.49 9.18 -7.19
C ALA A 117 4.21 9.58 -8.49
N ASN A 118 5.12 8.72 -8.98
CA ASN A 118 5.80 8.97 -10.26
C ASN A 118 4.81 9.04 -11.43
N ALA A 119 3.74 8.25 -11.41
CA ALA A 119 2.70 8.29 -12.43
C ALA A 119 1.82 9.56 -12.34
N ALA A 120 1.68 10.13 -11.16
CA ALA A 120 0.93 11.36 -10.91
C ALA A 120 1.69 12.63 -11.29
N GLY A 121 3.01 12.53 -11.52
CA GLY A 121 3.85 13.64 -11.96
C GLY A 121 5.14 13.74 -11.18
N GLY A 122 5.23 13.07 -10.03
CA GLY A 122 6.44 12.90 -9.23
C GLY A 122 7.07 14.23 -8.86
N GLY A 123 6.47 14.97 -7.93
CA GLY A 123 7.06 16.24 -7.50
C GLY A 123 6.24 17.10 -6.57
N ASP A 124 4.99 16.74 -6.29
CA ASP A 124 4.13 17.54 -5.45
C ASP A 124 4.37 17.25 -3.96
N THR A 125 4.30 18.32 -3.16
CA THR A 125 4.46 18.26 -1.70
C THR A 125 3.39 17.36 -1.06
N ALA A 126 2.21 17.25 -1.67
CA ALA A 126 1.13 16.38 -1.21
C ALA A 126 1.49 14.88 -1.35
N GLU A 127 2.06 14.48 -2.49
CA GLU A 127 2.49 13.10 -2.73
C GLU A 127 3.64 12.70 -1.81
N SER A 128 4.58 13.61 -1.60
CA SER A 128 5.70 13.42 -0.69
C SER A 128 5.22 13.23 0.76
N GLY A 129 4.22 14.00 1.19
CA GLY A 129 3.59 13.83 2.51
C GLY A 129 2.87 12.48 2.66
N ALA A 130 2.19 12.01 1.61
CA ALA A 130 1.57 10.69 1.61
C ALA A 130 2.60 9.56 1.70
N LEU A 131 3.69 9.64 0.93
CA LEU A 131 4.80 8.68 0.98
C LEU A 131 5.45 8.64 2.36
N ASP A 132 5.65 9.80 2.99
CA ASP A 132 6.22 9.90 4.34
C ASP A 132 5.31 9.21 5.38
N LYS A 133 4.00 9.46 5.33
CA LYS A 133 3.02 8.78 6.19
C LYS A 133 3.01 7.26 5.99
N ILE A 134 3.09 6.78 4.76
CA ILE A 134 3.15 5.34 4.44
C ILE A 134 4.43 4.73 5.01
N ARG A 135 5.58 5.38 4.82
CA ARG A 135 6.87 4.92 5.37
C ARG A 135 6.85 4.90 6.90
N ALA A 136 6.33 5.95 7.54
CA ALA A 136 6.17 6.00 8.98
C ALA A 136 5.24 4.91 9.51
N ALA A 137 4.13 4.63 8.82
CA ALA A 137 3.20 3.55 9.18
C ALA A 137 3.84 2.16 9.04
N LEU A 138 4.71 1.99 8.05
CA LEU A 138 5.49 0.79 7.83
C LEU A 138 6.67 0.65 8.81
N GLY A 139 6.95 1.64 9.66
CA GLY A 139 8.11 1.63 10.56
C GLY A 139 9.44 1.96 9.89
N GLY A 140 9.40 2.63 8.73
CA GLY A 140 10.55 3.23 8.07
C GLY A 140 10.68 4.70 8.49
N ALA A 141 11.63 4.97 9.38
CA ALA A 141 12.01 6.28 9.90
C ALA A 141 10.92 7.05 10.66
N GLU A 142 11.00 6.98 11.99
CA GLU A 142 10.70 8.16 12.80
C GLU A 142 11.55 9.33 12.28
N PRO A 143 10.99 10.51 11.94
CA PRO A 143 11.78 11.72 11.99
C PRO A 143 12.11 11.95 13.46
N ALA A 144 13.30 11.55 13.86
CA ALA A 144 13.90 12.00 15.10
C ALA A 144 13.86 13.54 15.11
N ALA A 145 13.38 14.06 16.24
CA ALA A 145 13.10 15.46 16.54
C ALA A 145 14.17 16.47 16.11
#